data_AF-W4H579-F1
#
_entry.id   AF-W4H579-F1
#
_cell.length_a   1.000
_cell.length_b   1.000
_cell.length_c   1.000
_cell.angle_alpha   90.00
_cell.angle_beta   90.00
_cell.angle_gamma   90.00
#
_symmetry.space_group_name_H-M   'P 1'
#
loop_
_entity.id
_entity.type
_entity.pdbx_description
1 polymer ?
#
loop_
_entity_poly.entity_id
_entity_poly.type
_entity_poly.pdbx_seq_one_letter_code
_entity_poly.pdbx_strand_id
1 'polypeptide(L)'
;MRGQHGDSGEQARSPSVHLRRRWKQPRVPSLPYAPRTRRPHRYSGPSCMLNRSLNLNIQAVHMRDLRKLDNMFSTSNEPSITVRQQAILVNCDPVRAVITRDCCLVFLPDGADSLVYHLKTNMQQHLAEATAFEFAAVEAILATICRLFSAECDRIVPKGRLALDKMTKDDSMLSELENLRSIKNEMSALESRVGGMRRLLMAFLENEEDLHMMYLTKLYHEPALVHDLFSFDTEDAESFLEVYLQEIYGTQTRVALMANNILNTESIVMLKLDSKRNFLLSVDLSLTLMGTVLALPTFIVGGFGMNLNSTVQETAYLFWIIFGLCIALIVVGFVYAQQYLKKQGINMSWKY
;
A
#
# COMPACT_ATOMS: atom_id res chain seq x y z
N MET A 1 -39.76 50.27 -20.37
CA MET A 1 -40.81 50.23 -19.31
C MET A 1 -40.97 48.79 -18.85
N ARG A 2 -41.14 48.59 -17.52
CA ARG A 2 -41.45 47.37 -16.72
C ARG A 2 -42.04 46.16 -17.49
N GLY A 3 -41.79 44.89 -17.14
CA GLY A 3 -41.13 44.30 -15.96
C GLY A 3 -41.53 42.81 -15.80
N GLN A 4 -40.54 42.01 -15.38
CA GLN A 4 -40.56 40.85 -14.45
C GLN A 4 -41.39 39.57 -14.74
N HIS A 5 -40.62 38.47 -14.86
CA HIS A 5 -40.93 37.09 -14.45
C HIS A 5 -41.20 36.97 -12.94
N GLY A 6 -42.11 36.07 -12.57
CA GLY A 6 -42.33 35.61 -11.20
C GLY A 6 -43.16 34.31 -11.19
N ASP A 7 -42.56 33.27 -10.62
CA ASP A 7 -42.96 31.87 -10.49
C ASP A 7 -44.06 31.66 -9.42
N SER A 8 -44.55 30.41 -9.30
CA SER A 8 -45.26 29.76 -8.16
C SER A 8 -46.72 29.35 -8.40
N GLY A 9 -47.05 28.06 -8.16
CA GLY A 9 -48.44 27.66 -7.84
C GLY A 9 -48.92 26.26 -8.24
N GLU A 10 -48.18 25.22 -7.84
CA GLU A 10 -48.63 23.88 -7.42
C GLU A 10 -50.16 23.60 -7.29
N GLN A 11 -50.69 22.61 -8.04
CA GLN A 11 -51.50 21.46 -7.56
C GLN A 11 -52.30 20.74 -8.67
N ALA A 12 -52.00 19.45 -8.89
CA ALA A 12 -52.98 18.47 -9.35
C ALA A 12 -52.54 17.04 -8.94
N ARG A 13 -53.16 16.50 -7.89
CA ARG A 13 -53.08 15.09 -7.46
C ARG A 13 -54.32 14.33 -7.95
N SER A 14 -54.12 13.10 -8.44
CA SER A 14 -54.91 11.87 -8.14
C SER A 14 -54.53 10.74 -9.12
N PRO A 15 -54.78 9.44 -8.81
CA PRO A 15 -54.59 8.74 -7.54
C PRO A 15 -53.93 7.34 -7.69
N SER A 16 -53.49 6.78 -6.55
CA SER A 16 -53.47 5.37 -6.13
C SER A 16 -53.14 4.23 -7.11
N VAL A 17 -52.14 3.38 -6.77
CA VAL A 17 -52.31 1.94 -6.47
C VAL A 17 -51.07 1.44 -5.70
N HIS A 18 -51.28 1.00 -4.46
CA HIS A 18 -50.36 0.14 -3.70
C HIS A 18 -50.51 -1.31 -4.16
N LEU A 19 -49.43 -2.10 -4.21
CA LEU A 19 -49.50 -3.53 -3.82
C LEU A 19 -48.12 -4.14 -3.53
N ARG A 20 -47.84 -4.39 -2.25
CA ARG A 20 -46.88 -5.41 -1.78
C ARG A 20 -47.47 -6.79 -2.08
N ARG A 21 -46.67 -7.73 -2.60
CA ARG A 21 -47.00 -9.17 -2.52
C ARG A 21 -45.82 -10.00 -2.03
N ARG A 22 -46.03 -10.54 -0.83
CA ARG A 22 -45.30 -11.61 -0.14
C ARG A 22 -45.76 -12.94 -0.73
N TRP A 23 -44.84 -13.79 -1.16
CA TRP A 23 -45.17 -15.15 -1.60
C TRP A 23 -44.68 -16.16 -0.56
N LYS A 24 -45.63 -16.86 0.06
CA LYS A 24 -45.43 -18.06 0.88
C LYS A 24 -45.29 -19.27 -0.04
N GLN A 25 -44.41 -20.20 0.34
CA GLN A 25 -44.19 -21.50 -0.33
C GLN A 25 -45.47 -22.35 -0.42
N PRO A 26 -45.69 -23.10 -1.53
CA PRO A 26 -46.62 -24.22 -1.55
C PRO A 26 -45.94 -25.52 -1.10
N ARG A 27 -46.65 -26.33 -0.30
CA ARG A 27 -46.26 -27.70 0.06
C ARG A 27 -46.48 -28.62 -1.13
N VAL A 28 -45.54 -29.55 -1.35
CA VAL A 28 -45.64 -30.61 -2.36
C VAL A 28 -45.91 -31.95 -1.64
N PRO A 29 -46.75 -32.86 -2.16
CA PRO A 29 -47.09 -34.13 -1.51
C PRO A 29 -45.98 -35.18 -1.70
N SER A 30 -45.82 -36.09 -0.74
CA SER A 30 -44.91 -37.24 -0.80
C SER A 30 -45.50 -38.40 -1.61
N LEU A 31 -44.71 -39.04 -2.48
CA LEU A 31 -45.02 -40.31 -3.17
C LEU A 31 -43.69 -40.97 -3.65
N PRO A 32 -43.67 -42.27 -4.04
CA PRO A 32 -43.06 -43.37 -3.30
C PRO A 32 -41.71 -43.89 -3.87
N TYR A 33 -41.17 -44.90 -3.22
CA TYR A 33 -39.85 -45.53 -3.43
C TYR A 33 -39.69 -46.35 -4.73
N ALA A 34 -38.43 -46.44 -5.20
CA ALA A 34 -37.79 -47.43 -6.11
C ALA A 34 -37.86 -47.21 -7.65
N PRO A 35 -36.97 -47.80 -8.50
CA PRO A 35 -35.66 -48.47 -8.28
C PRO A 35 -34.49 -47.96 -9.20
N ARG A 36 -33.27 -48.51 -8.98
CA ARG A 36 -32.06 -48.37 -9.82
C ARG A 36 -32.32 -48.76 -11.29
N THR A 37 -31.69 -48.06 -12.26
CA THR A 37 -30.77 -48.65 -13.29
C THR A 37 -30.31 -47.66 -14.39
N ARG A 38 -29.04 -47.87 -14.77
CA ARG A 38 -28.37 -47.73 -16.09
C ARG A 38 -28.16 -46.35 -16.76
N ARG A 39 -26.90 -46.19 -17.21
CA ARG A 39 -26.23 -45.07 -17.90
C ARG A 39 -26.92 -44.66 -19.21
N PRO A 40 -26.59 -43.47 -19.74
CA PRO A 40 -26.30 -43.34 -21.16
C PRO A 40 -24.96 -42.64 -21.47
N HIS A 41 -24.62 -42.76 -22.74
CA HIS A 41 -23.32 -42.65 -23.38
C HIS A 41 -22.73 -41.24 -23.52
N ARG A 42 -21.38 -41.23 -23.47
CA ARG A 42 -20.40 -40.46 -24.26
C ARG A 42 -20.97 -39.54 -25.35
N TYR A 43 -20.67 -38.25 -25.24
CA TYR A 43 -20.32 -37.39 -26.36
C TYR A 43 -18.88 -36.90 -26.16
N SER A 44 -18.08 -37.12 -27.19
CA SER A 44 -16.64 -36.82 -27.28
C SER A 44 -16.42 -35.47 -27.96
N GLY A 45 -15.68 -34.59 -27.30
CA GLY A 45 -15.04 -33.40 -27.87
C GLY A 45 -13.70 -33.15 -27.13
N PRO A 46 -12.67 -32.59 -27.78
CA PRO A 46 -11.29 -32.71 -27.34
C PRO A 46 -10.98 -31.63 -26.30
N SER A 47 -11.25 -31.92 -25.02
CA SER A 47 -10.64 -31.19 -23.92
C SER A 47 -9.24 -31.75 -23.67
N CYS A 48 -8.24 -30.88 -23.85
CA CYS A 48 -6.85 -31.13 -23.49
C CYS A 48 -6.76 -31.79 -22.11
N MET A 49 -5.89 -32.79 -22.07
CA MET A 49 -5.70 -33.76 -21.02
C MET A 49 -5.53 -33.16 -19.62
N LEU A 50 -6.61 -33.09 -18.85
CA LEU A 50 -6.57 -33.21 -17.39
C LEU A 50 -7.20 -34.54 -16.97
N ASN A 51 -6.88 -35.61 -17.70
CA ASN A 51 -7.30 -36.96 -17.37
C ASN A 51 -6.09 -37.90 -17.39
N ARG A 52 -5.18 -37.62 -16.47
CA ARG A 52 -4.39 -38.68 -15.86
C ARG A 52 -4.75 -38.61 -14.39
N SER A 53 -5.61 -39.54 -13.97
CA SER A 53 -5.65 -40.00 -12.59
C SER A 53 -4.25 -40.47 -12.21
N LEU A 54 -3.41 -39.52 -11.83
CA LEU A 54 -2.29 -39.78 -10.94
C LEU A 54 -2.97 -40.35 -9.70
N ASN A 55 -2.82 -41.66 -9.49
CA ASN A 55 -3.03 -42.31 -8.20
C ASN A 55 -1.96 -41.75 -7.24
N LEU A 56 -2.01 -40.45 -6.98
CA LEU A 56 -1.35 -39.84 -5.85
C LEU A 56 -2.20 -40.27 -4.67
N ASN A 57 -1.63 -41.13 -3.82
CA ASN A 57 -2.16 -41.41 -2.51
C ASN A 57 -2.03 -40.12 -1.68
N ILE A 58 -2.81 -39.08 -2.02
CA ILE A 58 -2.84 -37.80 -1.33
C ILE A 58 -3.51 -38.12 0.00
N GLN A 59 -2.68 -38.43 0.99
CA GLN A 59 -3.08 -38.63 2.37
C GLN A 59 -3.85 -37.39 2.85
N ALA A 60 -4.83 -37.60 3.72
CA ALA A 60 -5.98 -36.71 3.94
C ALA A 60 -5.61 -35.27 4.38
N VAL A 61 -5.24 -34.42 3.42
CA VAL A 61 -5.23 -32.96 3.62
C VAL A 61 -6.67 -32.50 3.73
N HIS A 62 -7.02 -31.92 4.87
CA HIS A 62 -8.39 -31.48 5.13
C HIS A 62 -8.80 -30.37 4.14
N MET A 63 -10.04 -30.41 3.64
CA MET A 63 -10.56 -29.46 2.64
C MET A 63 -10.42 -27.98 3.09
N ARG A 64 -10.42 -27.71 4.40
CA ARG A 64 -10.15 -26.37 4.97
C ARG A 64 -8.76 -25.86 4.60
N ASP A 65 -7.77 -26.72 4.67
CA ASP A 65 -6.37 -26.33 4.51
C ASP A 65 -6.07 -26.15 3.01
N LEU A 66 -6.74 -26.89 2.12
CA LEU A 66 -6.72 -26.65 0.68
C LEU A 66 -7.37 -25.31 0.28
N ARG A 67 -8.42 -24.87 0.99
CA ARG A 67 -9.03 -23.54 0.76
C ARG A 67 -8.08 -22.39 1.07
N LYS A 68 -7.09 -22.56 1.96
CA LYS A 68 -6.07 -21.53 2.20
C LYS A 68 -5.17 -21.32 0.97
N LEU A 69 -5.07 -22.33 0.10
CA LEU A 69 -4.31 -22.29 -1.15
C LEU A 69 -5.12 -21.74 -2.33
N ASP A 70 -6.45 -21.56 -2.19
CA ASP A 70 -7.30 -21.00 -3.22
C ASP A 70 -7.22 -19.46 -3.24
N ASN A 71 -6.91 -18.88 -4.40
CA ASN A 71 -6.72 -17.44 -4.61
C ASN A 71 -7.96 -16.62 -4.18
N MET A 72 -9.16 -17.21 -4.20
CA MET A 72 -10.39 -16.51 -3.82
C MET A 72 -10.61 -16.37 -2.31
N PHE A 73 -9.93 -17.16 -1.48
CA PHE A 73 -10.14 -17.20 -0.02
C PHE A 73 -8.95 -16.71 0.81
N SER A 74 -7.85 -16.33 0.16
CA SER A 74 -6.69 -15.68 0.79
C SER A 74 -6.98 -14.20 1.05
N THR A 75 -7.91 -13.92 1.95
CA THR A 75 -8.32 -12.54 2.29
C THR A 75 -7.17 -11.72 2.90
N SER A 76 -6.15 -12.39 3.43
CA SER A 76 -4.84 -11.83 3.76
C SER A 76 -3.77 -12.60 2.98
N ASN A 77 -2.95 -11.93 2.18
CA ASN A 77 -1.72 -12.50 1.59
C ASN A 77 -0.65 -12.72 2.67
N GLU A 78 -1.06 -13.22 3.85
CA GLU A 78 -0.16 -13.53 4.94
C GLU A 78 0.51 -14.87 4.66
N PRO A 79 1.85 -14.95 4.70
CA PRO A 79 2.55 -16.18 4.43
C PRO A 79 2.24 -17.20 5.54
N SER A 80 1.97 -18.45 5.16
CA SER A 80 1.75 -19.55 6.10
C SER A 80 2.40 -20.84 5.62
N ILE A 81 3.19 -21.47 6.47
CA ILE A 81 3.67 -22.85 6.35
C ILE A 81 2.88 -23.65 7.37
N THR A 82 2.31 -24.77 6.95
CA THR A 82 1.54 -25.64 7.82
C THR A 82 1.93 -27.07 7.54
N VAL A 83 2.48 -27.73 8.55
CA VAL A 83 2.86 -29.12 8.47
C VAL A 83 1.68 -29.98 8.94
N ARG A 84 1.43 -31.07 8.21
CA ARG A 84 0.39 -32.05 8.47
C ARG A 84 1.00 -33.44 8.35
N GLN A 85 0.28 -34.45 8.83
CA GLN A 85 0.67 -35.84 8.65
C GLN A 85 0.89 -36.12 7.15
N GLN A 86 2.15 -36.32 6.77
CA GLN A 86 2.57 -36.70 5.41
C GLN A 86 2.38 -35.60 4.33
N ALA A 87 2.19 -34.34 4.72
CA ALA A 87 2.12 -33.22 3.78
C ALA A 87 2.53 -31.88 4.41
N ILE A 88 3.24 -31.05 3.64
CA ILE A 88 3.61 -29.68 4.00
C ILE A 88 2.88 -28.74 3.05
N LEU A 89 2.12 -27.79 3.61
CA LEU A 89 1.42 -26.77 2.84
C LEU A 89 2.17 -25.46 2.98
N VAL A 90 2.56 -24.88 1.85
CA VAL A 90 3.23 -23.58 1.76
C VAL A 90 2.32 -22.62 1.03
N ASN A 91 1.96 -21.52 1.68
CA ASN A 91 1.17 -20.44 1.10
C ASN A 91 1.97 -19.14 1.22
N CYS A 92 2.70 -18.76 0.18
CA CYS A 92 3.55 -17.58 0.17
C CYS A 92 3.44 -16.87 -1.17
N ASP A 93 2.70 -15.77 -1.28
CA ASP A 93 2.51 -15.04 -2.53
C ASP A 93 3.85 -14.72 -3.25
N PRO A 94 4.05 -15.09 -4.54
CA PRO A 94 3.09 -15.69 -5.49
C PRO A 94 3.08 -17.23 -5.59
N VAL A 95 3.85 -17.94 -4.77
CA VAL A 95 4.03 -19.39 -4.80
C VAL A 95 3.18 -20.09 -3.73
N ARG A 96 2.29 -20.98 -4.18
CA ARG A 96 1.51 -21.85 -3.30
C ARG A 96 1.83 -23.28 -3.61
N ALA A 97 2.15 -24.10 -2.62
CA ALA A 97 2.58 -25.46 -2.85
C ALA A 97 2.04 -26.44 -1.81
N VAL A 98 1.80 -27.67 -2.27
CA VAL A 98 1.59 -28.84 -1.42
C VAL A 98 2.72 -29.80 -1.70
N ILE A 99 3.51 -30.06 -0.68
CA ILE A 99 4.66 -30.94 -0.74
C ILE A 99 4.28 -32.21 -0.01
N THR A 100 4.44 -33.34 -0.67
CA THR A 100 4.43 -34.66 -0.05
C THR A 100 5.82 -35.28 -0.21
N ARG A 101 6.06 -36.43 0.41
CA ARG A 101 7.32 -37.17 0.30
C ARG A 101 7.77 -37.52 -1.13
N ASP A 102 6.84 -37.68 -2.07
CA ASP A 102 7.14 -38.19 -3.42
C ASP A 102 6.81 -37.17 -4.52
N CYS A 103 6.11 -36.09 -4.18
CA CYS A 103 5.67 -35.10 -5.17
C CYS A 103 5.51 -33.70 -4.59
N CYS A 104 5.73 -32.69 -5.43
CA CYS A 104 5.48 -31.29 -5.11
C CYS A 104 4.47 -30.74 -6.13
N LEU A 105 3.34 -30.24 -5.62
CA LEU A 105 2.28 -29.63 -6.41
C LEU A 105 2.31 -28.12 -6.18
N VAL A 106 2.67 -27.36 -7.21
CA VAL A 106 2.73 -25.90 -7.13
C VAL A 106 1.56 -25.29 -7.90
N PHE A 107 0.82 -24.42 -7.23
CA PHE A 107 -0.25 -23.61 -7.79
C PHE A 107 0.33 -22.23 -8.09
N LEU A 108 0.40 -21.90 -9.38
CA LEU A 108 0.81 -20.59 -9.86
C LEU A 108 -0.35 -19.94 -10.64
N PRO A 109 -0.45 -18.60 -10.63
CA PRO A 109 -1.41 -17.90 -11.48
C PRO A 109 -1.06 -18.06 -12.97
N ASP A 110 -2.08 -18.06 -13.83
CA ASP A 110 -1.93 -18.16 -15.29
C ASP A 110 -1.07 -17.00 -15.82
N GLY A 111 -0.02 -17.32 -16.58
CA GLY A 111 0.94 -16.34 -17.14
C GLY A 111 2.28 -16.22 -16.40
N ALA A 112 2.52 -17.03 -15.38
CA ALA A 112 3.76 -17.03 -14.60
C ALA A 112 4.90 -17.91 -15.17
N ASP A 113 5.06 -17.98 -16.49
CA ASP A 113 5.97 -18.94 -17.15
C ASP A 113 7.45 -18.79 -16.72
N SER A 114 7.88 -17.55 -16.45
CA SER A 114 9.23 -17.28 -15.93
C SER A 114 9.44 -17.86 -14.52
N LEU A 115 8.44 -17.72 -13.64
CA LEU A 115 8.49 -18.30 -12.29
C LEU A 115 8.52 -19.82 -12.35
N VAL A 116 7.74 -20.44 -13.24
CA VAL A 116 7.76 -21.90 -13.43
C VAL A 116 9.16 -22.38 -13.87
N TYR A 117 9.78 -21.67 -14.81
CA TYR A 117 11.13 -22.01 -15.26
C TYR A 117 12.15 -21.91 -14.13
N HIS A 118 12.13 -20.82 -13.35
CA HIS A 118 13.03 -20.64 -12.22
C HIS A 118 12.82 -21.70 -11.15
N LEU A 119 11.56 -21.99 -10.79
CA LEU A 119 11.23 -22.96 -9.76
C LEU A 119 11.63 -24.39 -10.19
N LYS A 120 11.43 -24.74 -11.47
CA LYS A 120 11.88 -26.02 -12.02
C LYS A 120 13.40 -26.16 -11.98
N THR A 121 14.12 -25.09 -12.35
CA THR A 121 15.60 -25.09 -12.35
C THR A 121 16.13 -25.24 -10.93
N ASN A 122 15.58 -24.49 -9.97
CA ASN A 122 15.95 -24.58 -8.56
C ASN A 122 15.63 -25.97 -7.99
N MET A 123 14.44 -26.52 -8.27
CA MET A 123 14.10 -27.89 -7.85
C MET A 123 15.10 -28.92 -8.38
N GLN A 124 15.53 -28.82 -9.64
CA GLN A 124 16.51 -29.74 -10.20
C GLN A 124 17.88 -29.63 -9.53
N GLN A 125 18.29 -28.43 -9.14
CA GLN A 125 19.53 -28.20 -8.42
C GLN A 125 19.48 -28.79 -7.01
N HIS A 126 18.45 -28.46 -6.22
CA HIS A 126 18.32 -28.95 -4.85
C HIS A 126 18.04 -30.45 -4.78
N LEU A 127 17.38 -31.05 -5.78
CA LEU A 127 17.17 -32.50 -5.83
C LEU A 127 18.49 -33.29 -5.97
N ALA A 128 19.54 -32.68 -6.52
CA ALA A 128 20.85 -33.33 -6.65
C ALA A 128 21.65 -33.31 -5.34
N GLU A 129 21.37 -32.35 -4.45
CA GLU A 129 22.13 -32.09 -3.22
C GLU A 129 21.42 -32.59 -1.96
N ALA A 130 20.08 -32.69 -1.99
CA ALA A 130 19.29 -33.01 -0.80
C ALA A 130 19.26 -34.49 -0.43
N THR A 131 19.15 -34.75 0.87
CA THR A 131 18.98 -36.09 1.45
C THR A 131 17.57 -36.65 1.27
N ALA A 132 16.56 -35.78 1.23
CA ALA A 132 15.16 -36.16 1.10
C ALA A 132 14.43 -35.22 0.12
N PHE A 133 13.41 -35.76 -0.57
CA PHE A 133 12.66 -35.01 -1.58
C PHE A 133 11.88 -33.84 -0.97
N GLU A 134 11.32 -34.03 0.24
CA GLU A 134 10.60 -32.98 0.95
C GLU A 134 11.48 -31.76 1.25
N PHE A 135 12.76 -31.98 1.60
CA PHE A 135 13.72 -30.91 1.88
C PHE A 135 14.13 -30.19 0.61
N ALA A 136 14.46 -30.93 -0.46
CA ALA A 136 14.72 -30.32 -1.76
C ALA A 136 13.56 -29.43 -2.23
N ALA A 137 12.31 -29.88 -2.01
CA ALA A 137 11.13 -29.14 -2.43
C ALA A 137 10.92 -27.87 -1.61
N VAL A 138 10.99 -27.94 -0.28
CA VAL A 138 10.86 -26.75 0.60
C VAL A 138 11.98 -25.76 0.32
N GLU A 139 13.21 -26.25 0.22
CA GLU A 139 14.38 -25.43 -0.03
C GLU A 139 14.29 -24.71 -1.39
N ALA A 140 13.94 -25.43 -2.46
CA ALA A 140 13.76 -24.80 -3.77
C ALA A 140 12.66 -23.73 -3.77
N ILE A 141 11.58 -23.91 -3.01
CA ILE A 141 10.51 -22.92 -2.88
C ILE A 141 11.01 -21.70 -2.10
N LEU A 142 11.66 -21.89 -0.95
CA LEU A 142 12.22 -20.80 -0.14
C LEU A 142 13.28 -20.01 -0.91
N ALA A 143 14.22 -20.69 -1.56
CA ALA A 143 15.24 -20.08 -2.40
C ALA A 143 14.62 -19.23 -3.53
N THR A 144 13.54 -19.73 -4.15
CA THR A 144 12.81 -18.99 -5.18
C THR A 144 12.19 -17.71 -4.59
N ILE A 145 11.55 -17.80 -3.43
CA ILE A 145 10.91 -16.66 -2.78
C ILE A 145 11.94 -15.60 -2.33
N CYS A 146 13.05 -16.02 -1.71
CA CYS A 146 14.15 -15.13 -1.34
C CYS A 146 14.70 -14.39 -2.56
N ARG A 147 14.87 -15.09 -3.69
CA ARG A 147 15.28 -14.47 -4.95
C ARG A 147 14.29 -13.43 -5.46
N LEU A 148 12.99 -13.70 -5.35
CA LEU A 148 11.95 -12.75 -5.76
C LEU A 148 11.99 -11.47 -4.91
N PHE A 149 12.08 -11.61 -3.58
CA PHE A 149 12.20 -10.44 -2.70
C PHE A 149 13.48 -9.65 -2.96
N SER A 150 14.61 -10.32 -3.17
CA SER A 150 15.88 -9.68 -3.50
C SER A 150 15.81 -8.94 -4.84
N ALA A 151 15.25 -9.54 -5.89
CA ALA A 151 15.09 -8.91 -7.19
C ALA A 151 14.15 -7.69 -7.13
N GLU A 152 13.09 -7.76 -6.33
CA GLU A 152 12.18 -6.63 -6.13
C GLU A 152 12.85 -5.49 -5.34
N CYS A 153 13.65 -5.81 -4.32
CA CYS A 153 14.49 -4.84 -3.62
C CYS A 153 15.46 -4.14 -4.59
N ASP A 154 16.15 -4.90 -5.43
CA ASP A 154 17.11 -4.36 -6.40
C ASP A 154 16.44 -3.50 -7.48
N ARG A 155 15.14 -3.68 -7.73
CA ARG A 155 14.34 -2.81 -8.61
C ARG A 155 13.90 -1.52 -7.92
N ILE A 156 13.42 -1.58 -6.67
CA ILE A 156 12.78 -0.44 -5.98
C ILE A 156 13.82 0.48 -5.32
N VAL A 157 14.82 -0.08 -4.63
CA VAL A 157 15.83 0.69 -3.89
C VAL A 157 16.55 1.74 -4.75
N PRO A 158 17.09 1.44 -5.95
CA PRO A 158 17.76 2.46 -6.76
C PRO A 158 16.80 3.55 -7.25
N LYS A 159 15.55 3.19 -7.61
CA LYS A 159 14.54 4.17 -8.01
C LYS A 159 14.24 5.16 -6.90
N GLY A 160 14.07 4.67 -5.67
CA GLY A 160 13.87 5.54 -4.51
C GLY A 160 15.08 6.42 -4.25
N ARG A 161 16.31 5.89 -4.33
CA ARG A 161 17.53 6.71 -4.11
C ARG A 161 17.62 7.86 -5.11
N LEU A 162 17.38 7.57 -6.39
CA LEU A 162 17.36 8.58 -7.45
C LEU A 162 16.26 9.63 -7.24
N ALA A 163 15.08 9.23 -6.77
CA ALA A 163 14.00 10.17 -6.45
C ALA A 163 14.39 11.10 -5.28
N LEU A 164 14.97 10.54 -4.21
CA LEU A 164 15.44 11.31 -3.05
C LEU A 164 16.54 12.31 -3.41
N ASP A 165 17.49 11.90 -4.27
CA ASP A 165 18.57 12.77 -4.74
C ASP A 165 18.03 13.96 -5.55
N LYS A 166 17.01 13.74 -6.39
CA LYS A 166 16.35 14.80 -7.15
C LYS A 166 15.64 15.79 -6.24
N MET A 167 14.91 15.32 -5.23
CA MET A 167 14.22 16.20 -4.27
C MET A 167 15.18 17.03 -3.41
N THR A 168 16.40 16.56 -3.23
CA THR A 168 17.39 17.35 -2.48
C THR A 168 17.95 18.49 -3.34
N LYS A 169 18.02 18.30 -4.68
CA LYS A 169 18.68 19.20 -5.64
C LYS A 169 17.74 20.16 -6.37
N ASP A 170 16.54 19.72 -6.74
CA ASP A 170 15.62 20.48 -7.59
C ASP A 170 14.49 21.16 -6.78
N ASP A 171 14.15 22.39 -7.17
CA ASP A 171 13.00 23.15 -6.63
C ASP A 171 11.65 22.70 -7.24
N SER A 172 11.66 21.87 -8.29
CA SER A 172 10.46 21.19 -8.79
C SER A 172 10.09 20.06 -7.83
N MET A 173 9.32 20.38 -6.79
CA MET A 173 9.02 19.43 -5.71
C MET A 173 7.77 18.58 -6.00
N LEU A 174 6.82 19.08 -6.79
CA LEU A 174 5.46 18.51 -6.85
C LEU A 174 5.34 17.20 -7.64
N SER A 175 5.98 17.08 -8.81
CA SER A 175 5.90 15.83 -9.60
C SER A 175 6.72 14.71 -8.96
N GLU A 176 7.79 15.09 -8.28
CA GLU A 176 8.76 14.25 -7.62
C GLU A 176 8.17 13.67 -6.33
N LEU A 177 7.34 14.44 -5.63
CA LEU A 177 6.57 13.97 -4.47
C LEU A 177 5.58 12.86 -4.84
N GLU A 178 4.88 12.97 -5.97
CA GLU A 178 3.94 11.92 -6.39
C GLU A 178 4.69 10.62 -6.79
N ASN A 179 5.82 10.76 -7.49
CA ASN A 179 6.71 9.64 -7.78
C ASN A 179 7.27 9.01 -6.49
N LEU A 180 7.70 9.83 -5.52
CA LEU A 180 8.19 9.35 -4.23
C LEU A 180 7.08 8.61 -3.46
N ARG A 181 5.84 9.11 -3.52
CA ARG A 181 4.68 8.46 -2.91
C ARG A 181 4.41 7.08 -3.52
N SER A 182 4.48 6.96 -4.84
CA SER A 182 4.35 5.65 -5.51
C SER A 182 5.44 4.69 -5.04
N ILE A 183 6.70 5.14 -4.98
CA ILE A 183 7.83 4.32 -4.54
C ILE A 183 7.67 3.94 -3.06
N LYS A 184 7.22 4.86 -2.20
CA LYS A 184 6.93 4.60 -0.78
C LYS A 184 5.88 3.49 -0.63
N ASN A 185 4.80 3.54 -1.42
CA ASN A 185 3.76 2.50 -1.38
C ASN A 185 4.30 1.13 -1.84
N GLU A 186 5.06 1.09 -2.95
CA GLU A 186 5.72 -0.15 -3.41
C GLU A 186 6.67 -0.70 -2.32
N MET A 187 7.41 0.20 -1.67
CA MET A 187 8.37 -0.14 -0.62
C MET A 187 7.70 -0.70 0.64
N SER A 188 6.63 -0.04 1.12
CA SER A 188 5.86 -0.50 2.28
C SER A 188 5.16 -1.84 1.99
N ALA A 189 4.71 -2.08 0.76
CA ALA A 189 4.15 -3.36 0.36
C ALA A 189 5.21 -4.49 0.37
N LEU A 190 6.44 -4.20 -0.07
CA LEU A 190 7.56 -5.13 0.03
C LEU A 190 7.98 -5.38 1.48
N GLU A 191 8.08 -4.33 2.30
CA GLU A 191 8.39 -4.42 3.73
C GLU A 191 7.40 -5.31 4.49
N SER A 192 6.10 -5.14 4.23
CA SER A 192 5.06 -5.96 4.83
C SER A 192 5.21 -7.45 4.45
N ARG A 193 5.45 -7.75 3.16
CA ARG A 193 5.63 -9.12 2.67
C ARG A 193 6.88 -9.79 3.25
N VAL A 194 8.04 -9.12 3.20
CA VAL A 194 9.31 -9.63 3.75
C VAL A 194 9.21 -9.77 5.27
N GLY A 195 8.61 -8.80 5.95
CA GLY A 195 8.37 -8.85 7.39
C GLY A 195 7.41 -9.97 7.80
N GLY A 196 6.40 -10.27 6.98
CA GLY A 196 5.51 -11.41 7.15
C GLY A 196 6.26 -12.74 7.03
N MET A 197 7.06 -12.91 5.97
CA MET A 197 7.86 -14.12 5.75
C MET A 197 8.85 -14.36 6.90
N ARG A 198 9.47 -13.29 7.39
CA ARG A 198 10.38 -13.37 8.53
C ARG A 198 9.67 -13.85 9.80
N ARG A 199 8.51 -13.27 10.13
CA ARG A 199 7.73 -13.67 11.31
C ARG A 199 7.28 -15.13 11.20
N LEU A 200 6.86 -15.55 10.02
CA LEU A 200 6.54 -16.93 9.72
C LEU A 200 7.72 -17.86 10.04
N LEU A 201 8.89 -17.63 9.43
CA LEU A 201 10.03 -18.53 9.59
C LEU A 201 10.53 -18.59 11.03
N MET A 202 10.52 -17.47 11.77
CA MET A 202 10.82 -17.50 13.20
C MET A 202 9.80 -18.33 13.99
N ALA A 203 8.51 -18.09 13.79
CA ALA A 203 7.47 -18.85 14.50
C ALA A 203 7.52 -20.34 14.14
N PHE A 204 7.96 -20.68 12.93
CA PHE A 204 8.13 -22.06 12.49
C PHE A 204 9.34 -22.73 13.14
N LEU A 205 10.49 -22.05 13.18
CA LEU A 205 11.72 -22.53 13.85
C LEU A 205 11.55 -22.65 15.37
N GLU A 206 10.71 -21.83 15.99
CA GLU A 206 10.38 -21.93 17.41
C GLU A 206 9.49 -23.14 17.75
N ASN A 207 8.81 -23.75 16.75
CA ASN A 207 7.91 -24.87 16.96
C ASN A 207 8.58 -26.21 16.61
N GLU A 208 9.21 -26.84 17.61
CA GLU A 208 9.86 -28.14 17.47
C GLU A 208 8.91 -29.22 16.92
N GLU A 209 7.62 -29.23 17.27
CA GLU A 209 6.67 -30.24 16.78
C GLU A 209 6.53 -30.18 15.26
N ASP A 210 6.33 -28.97 14.71
CA ASP A 210 6.18 -28.76 13.27
C ASP A 210 7.45 -29.14 12.50
N LEU A 211 8.61 -28.89 13.11
CA LEU A 211 9.92 -29.19 12.57
C LEU A 211 10.19 -30.71 12.50
N HIS A 212 9.89 -31.45 13.55
CA HIS A 212 9.95 -32.93 13.52
C HIS A 212 8.95 -33.51 12.51
N MET A 213 7.74 -32.93 12.42
CA MET A 213 6.72 -33.35 11.46
C MET A 213 7.12 -33.09 9.99
N MET A 214 8.15 -32.28 9.75
CA MET A 214 8.64 -31.98 8.41
C MET A 214 9.34 -33.18 7.75
N TYR A 215 9.85 -34.14 8.54
CA TYR A 215 10.53 -35.35 8.06
C TYR A 215 9.53 -36.39 7.54
N LEU A 216 8.85 -36.08 6.43
CA LEU A 216 7.77 -36.90 5.86
C LEU A 216 8.24 -38.33 5.53
N THR A 217 9.43 -38.46 4.93
CA THR A 217 9.99 -39.74 4.51
C THR A 217 10.34 -40.61 5.71
N LYS A 218 11.01 -40.07 6.74
CA LYS A 218 11.34 -40.81 7.98
C LYS A 218 10.06 -41.27 8.69
N LEU A 219 9.10 -40.36 8.84
CA LEU A 219 7.84 -40.61 9.55
C LEU A 219 6.93 -41.61 8.83
N TYR A 220 7.10 -41.78 7.52
CA TYR A 220 6.40 -42.82 6.76
C TYR A 220 6.99 -44.21 7.01
N HIS A 221 8.33 -44.32 7.01
CA HIS A 221 9.01 -45.59 7.21
C HIS A 221 8.80 -46.14 8.61
N GLU A 222 8.78 -45.27 9.60
CA GLU A 222 8.67 -45.64 11.00
C GLU A 222 7.51 -44.86 11.68
N PRO A 223 6.25 -45.33 11.52
CA PRO A 223 5.08 -44.63 12.05
C PRO A 223 5.01 -44.61 13.60
N ALA A 224 5.85 -45.41 14.27
CA ALA A 224 5.99 -45.38 15.72
C ALA A 224 6.57 -44.03 16.20
N LEU A 225 7.42 -43.39 15.41
CA LEU A 225 8.00 -42.09 15.75
C LEU A 225 6.95 -40.97 15.81
N VAL A 226 5.76 -41.14 15.22
CA VAL A 226 4.65 -40.17 15.36
C VAL A 226 4.21 -40.00 16.83
N HIS A 227 4.41 -41.02 17.66
CA HIS A 227 4.06 -40.97 19.08
C HIS A 227 5.24 -40.49 19.95
N ASP A 228 6.45 -40.47 19.39
CA ASP A 228 7.69 -40.06 20.04
C ASP A 228 8.50 -39.16 19.08
N LEU A 229 7.90 -38.02 18.71
CA LEU A 229 8.48 -37.10 17.72
C LEU A 229 9.88 -36.65 18.11
N PHE A 230 10.08 -36.37 19.40
CA PHE A 230 11.32 -35.81 19.97
C PHE A 230 12.45 -36.84 20.14
N SER A 231 12.33 -38.01 19.52
CA SER A 231 13.33 -39.09 19.60
C SER A 231 14.53 -38.90 18.66
N PHE A 232 14.43 -38.00 17.67
CA PHE A 232 15.47 -37.77 16.66
C PHE A 232 15.74 -36.28 16.48
N ASP A 233 16.94 -35.96 16.01
CA ASP A 233 17.38 -34.58 15.82
C ASP A 233 16.81 -33.95 14.54
N THR A 234 16.53 -32.65 14.63
CA THR A 234 16.02 -31.78 13.58
C THR A 234 17.09 -30.86 12.96
N GLU A 235 18.37 -31.04 13.32
CA GLU A 235 19.52 -30.24 12.87
C GLU A 235 19.52 -29.94 11.36
N ASP A 236 19.24 -30.95 10.49
CA ASP A 236 19.21 -30.74 9.04
C ASP A 236 18.17 -29.69 8.63
N ALA A 237 16.97 -29.76 9.24
CA ALA A 237 15.86 -28.89 8.91
C ALA A 237 16.07 -27.48 9.48
N GLU A 238 16.60 -27.37 10.70
CA GLU A 238 16.96 -26.10 11.32
C GLU A 238 18.01 -25.37 10.50
N SER A 239 19.08 -26.08 10.13
CA SER A 239 20.24 -25.49 9.47
C SER A 239 19.86 -24.79 8.16
N PHE A 240 19.12 -25.45 7.26
CA PHE A 240 18.74 -24.79 6.00
C PHE A 240 17.71 -23.67 6.24
N LEU A 241 16.76 -23.83 7.17
CA LEU A 241 15.77 -22.80 7.49
C LEU A 241 16.42 -21.54 8.07
N GLU A 242 17.43 -21.69 8.92
CA GLU A 242 18.21 -20.57 9.48
C GLU A 242 18.92 -19.78 8.39
N VAL A 243 19.51 -20.46 7.40
CA VAL A 243 20.16 -19.82 6.25
C VAL A 243 19.18 -18.91 5.50
N TYR A 244 17.98 -19.40 5.17
CA TYR A 244 16.96 -18.58 4.50
C TYR A 244 16.39 -17.49 5.41
N LEU A 245 16.23 -17.76 6.72
CA LEU A 245 15.83 -16.74 7.68
C LEU A 245 16.84 -15.58 7.70
N GLN A 246 18.14 -15.87 7.70
CA GLN A 246 19.20 -14.88 7.66
C GLN A 246 19.17 -14.06 6.35
N GLU A 247 18.94 -14.70 5.21
CA GLU A 247 18.80 -14.00 3.92
C GLU A 247 17.60 -13.04 3.91
N ILE A 248 16.46 -13.48 4.46
CA ILE A 248 15.26 -12.65 4.62
C ILE A 248 15.53 -11.48 5.56
N TYR A 249 16.25 -11.69 6.66
CA TYR A 249 16.68 -10.62 7.57
C TYR A 249 17.55 -9.58 6.87
N GLY A 250 18.50 -10.02 6.05
CA GLY A 250 19.35 -9.14 5.24
C GLY A 250 18.50 -8.29 4.29
N THR A 251 17.55 -8.92 3.61
CA THR A 251 16.61 -8.25 2.71
C THR A 251 15.72 -7.25 3.46
N GLN A 252 15.16 -7.64 4.61
CA GLN A 252 14.32 -6.77 5.44
C GLN A 252 15.08 -5.53 5.90
N THR A 253 16.34 -5.69 6.31
CA THR A 253 17.18 -4.58 6.77
C THR A 253 17.43 -3.58 5.65
N ARG A 254 17.73 -4.06 4.44
CA ARG A 254 17.90 -3.20 3.24
C ARG A 254 16.63 -2.41 2.95
N VAL A 255 15.46 -3.05 3.09
CA VAL A 255 14.16 -2.40 2.89
C VAL A 255 13.91 -1.35 3.96
N ALA A 256 14.05 -1.70 5.24
CA ALA A 256 13.82 -0.80 6.37
C ALA A 256 14.71 0.45 6.33
N LEU A 257 16.00 0.30 5.98
CA LEU A 257 16.91 1.44 5.83
C LEU A 257 16.43 2.42 4.75
N MET A 258 15.97 1.90 3.62
CA MET A 258 15.52 2.73 2.52
C MET A 258 14.15 3.36 2.79
N ALA A 259 13.24 2.66 3.48
CA ALA A 259 11.98 3.22 3.96
C ALA A 259 12.22 4.40 4.93
N ASN A 260 13.15 4.23 5.88
CA ASN A 260 13.55 5.30 6.80
C ASN A 260 14.14 6.51 6.07
N ASN A 261 14.96 6.30 5.03
CA ASN A 261 15.47 7.40 4.21
C ASN A 261 14.36 8.16 3.51
N ILE A 262 13.34 7.47 2.99
CA ILE A 262 12.16 8.10 2.36
C ILE A 262 11.42 8.97 3.38
N LEU A 263 11.15 8.46 4.58
CA LEU A 263 10.46 9.20 5.64
C LEU A 263 11.23 10.45 6.10
N ASN A 264 12.56 10.33 6.22
CA ASN A 264 13.43 11.44 6.59
C ASN A 264 13.40 12.54 5.52
N THR A 265 13.51 12.19 4.24
CA THR A 265 13.48 13.18 3.15
C THR A 265 12.09 13.79 2.97
N GLU A 266 11.02 13.01 3.12
CA GLU A 266 9.64 13.53 3.10
C GLU A 266 9.46 14.61 4.18
N SER A 267 9.97 14.36 5.39
CA SER A 267 9.93 15.33 6.48
C SER A 267 10.71 16.61 6.15
N ILE A 268 11.89 16.50 5.53
CA ILE A 268 12.68 17.67 5.08
C ILE A 268 11.92 18.48 4.03
N VAL A 269 11.27 17.81 3.08
CA VAL A 269 10.51 18.47 2.01
C VAL A 269 9.29 19.17 2.57
N MET A 270 8.58 18.56 3.52
CA MET A 270 7.48 19.20 4.24
C MET A 270 7.95 20.47 4.96
N LEU A 271 9.10 20.43 5.65
CA LEU A 271 9.68 21.61 6.29
C LEU A 271 10.02 22.73 5.29
N LYS A 272 10.54 22.38 4.10
CA LYS A 272 10.79 23.36 3.02
C LYS A 272 9.49 23.99 2.52
N LEU A 273 8.45 23.20 2.30
CA LEU A 273 7.14 23.71 1.84
C LEU A 273 6.49 24.61 2.88
N ASP A 274 6.58 24.26 4.16
CA ASP A 274 6.10 25.10 5.25
C ASP A 274 6.88 26.42 5.33
N SER A 275 8.21 26.39 5.13
CA SER A 275 9.02 27.60 5.05
C SER A 275 8.61 28.50 3.87
N LYS A 276 8.36 27.92 2.68
CA LYS A 276 7.87 28.66 1.50
C LYS A 276 6.49 29.27 1.76
N ARG A 277 5.58 28.52 2.39
CA ARG A 277 4.26 29.04 2.78
C ARG A 277 4.38 30.20 3.76
N ASN A 278 5.23 30.07 4.78
CA ASN A 278 5.49 31.13 5.76
C ASN A 278 6.11 32.37 5.11
N PHE A 279 6.99 32.19 4.12
CA PHE A 279 7.53 33.29 3.32
C PHE A 279 6.42 34.00 2.52
N LEU A 280 5.54 33.25 1.83
CA LEU A 280 4.42 33.83 1.09
C LEU A 280 3.44 34.59 2.01
N LEU A 281 3.15 34.06 3.19
CA LEU A 281 2.34 34.74 4.20
C LEU A 281 3.00 36.05 4.68
N SER A 282 4.33 36.05 4.85
CA SER A 282 5.07 37.26 5.19
C SER A 282 5.00 38.31 4.07
N VAL A 283 5.13 37.89 2.82
CA VAL A 283 5.00 38.77 1.65
C VAL A 283 3.57 39.32 1.53
N ASP A 284 2.54 38.49 1.70
CA ASP A 284 1.14 38.94 1.67
C ASP A 284 0.83 39.95 2.78
N LEU A 285 1.30 39.68 4.00
CA LEU A 285 1.22 40.60 5.13
C LEU A 285 1.89 41.94 4.81
N SER A 286 3.04 41.91 4.13
CA SER A 286 3.77 43.12 3.73
C SER A 286 3.00 43.97 2.70
N LEU A 287 2.35 43.32 1.72
CA LEU A 287 1.58 43.99 0.67
C LEU A 287 0.28 44.56 1.22
N THR A 288 -0.43 43.81 2.06
CA THR A 288 -1.62 44.29 2.76
C THR A 288 -1.30 45.45 3.68
N LEU A 289 -0.18 45.40 4.40
CA LEU A 289 0.31 46.53 5.20
C LEU A 289 0.57 47.77 4.32
N MET A 290 1.27 47.62 3.21
CA MET A 290 1.52 48.73 2.29
C MET A 290 0.22 49.34 1.76
N GLY A 291 -0.76 48.50 1.39
CA GLY A 291 -2.09 48.95 0.94
C GLY A 291 -2.86 49.72 2.02
N THR A 292 -2.83 49.27 3.27
CA THR A 292 -3.53 49.95 4.38
C THR A 292 -2.91 51.32 4.70
N VAL A 293 -1.58 51.45 4.63
CA VAL A 293 -0.90 52.75 4.80
C VAL A 293 -1.26 53.72 3.67
N LEU A 294 -1.38 53.24 2.43
CA LEU A 294 -1.80 54.07 1.27
C LEU A 294 -3.28 54.46 1.31
N ALA A 295 -4.14 53.70 1.99
CA ALA A 295 -5.57 53.99 2.08
C ALA A 295 -5.88 55.30 2.84
N LEU A 296 -5.08 55.65 3.86
CA LEU A 296 -5.31 56.83 4.70
C LEU A 296 -5.18 58.16 3.93
N PRO A 297 -4.07 58.44 3.21
CA PRO A 297 -4.01 59.61 2.34
C PRO A 297 -5.01 59.56 1.19
N THR A 298 -5.29 58.37 0.64
CA THR A 298 -6.28 58.22 -0.45
C THR A 298 -7.67 58.66 -0.02
N PHE A 299 -8.06 58.38 1.23
CA PHE A 299 -9.31 58.88 1.80
C PHE A 299 -9.33 60.41 1.93
N ILE A 300 -8.22 61.00 2.41
CA ILE A 300 -8.08 62.46 2.53
C ILE A 300 -8.16 63.13 1.16
N VAL A 301 -7.37 62.66 0.19
CA VAL A 301 -7.37 63.14 -1.20
C VAL A 301 -8.74 62.96 -1.85
N GLY A 302 -9.41 61.82 -1.61
CA GLY A 302 -10.75 61.56 -2.10
C GLY A 302 -11.78 62.56 -1.56
N GLY A 303 -11.72 62.88 -0.27
CA GLY A 303 -12.60 63.89 0.37
C GLY A 303 -12.40 65.30 -0.18
N PHE A 304 -11.14 65.74 -0.35
CA PHE A 304 -10.82 67.04 -0.95
C PHE A 304 -10.99 67.08 -2.48
N GLY A 305 -10.99 65.93 -3.14
CA GLY A 305 -11.28 65.79 -4.57
C GLY A 305 -12.78 65.81 -4.91
N MET A 306 -13.66 65.84 -3.91
CA MET A 306 -15.09 65.98 -4.12
C MET A 306 -15.44 67.40 -4.58
N ASN A 307 -16.32 67.52 -5.57
CA ASN A 307 -16.83 68.79 -6.08
C ASN A 307 -17.86 69.42 -5.13
N LEU A 308 -17.44 69.76 -3.92
CA LEU A 308 -18.23 70.47 -2.91
C LEU A 308 -17.77 71.93 -2.85
N ASN A 309 -18.70 72.87 -2.74
CA ASN A 309 -18.39 74.30 -2.69
C ASN A 309 -17.75 74.65 -1.34
N SER A 310 -16.42 74.57 -1.28
CA SER A 310 -15.63 74.76 -0.07
C SER A 310 -14.77 76.02 -0.20
N THR A 311 -15.00 77.00 0.66
CA THR A 311 -14.21 78.24 0.77
C THR A 311 -12.73 78.01 1.15
N VAL A 312 -12.35 76.75 1.39
CA VAL A 312 -11.01 76.29 1.74
C VAL A 312 -10.06 76.25 0.53
N GLN A 313 -10.61 76.24 -0.70
CA GLN A 313 -9.85 76.13 -1.96
C GLN A 313 -9.14 77.43 -2.39
N GLU A 314 -9.62 78.61 -1.96
CA GLU A 314 -9.07 79.91 -2.41
C GLU A 314 -7.76 80.31 -1.69
N THR A 315 -7.31 79.53 -0.71
CA THR A 315 -6.09 79.82 0.05
C THR A 315 -4.84 79.23 -0.62
N ALA A 316 -3.92 80.08 -1.07
CA ALA A 316 -2.78 79.71 -1.92
C ALA A 316 -1.82 78.65 -1.33
N TYR A 317 -1.74 78.49 0.00
CA TYR A 317 -0.79 77.59 0.67
C TYR A 317 -1.39 76.24 1.10
N LEU A 318 -2.71 76.10 1.12
CA LEU A 318 -3.39 74.98 1.78
C LEU A 318 -3.22 73.66 1.02
N PHE A 319 -3.11 73.72 -0.31
CA PHE A 319 -2.76 72.58 -1.15
C PHE A 319 -1.41 71.96 -0.78
N TRP A 320 -0.37 72.78 -0.64
CA TRP A 320 0.98 72.31 -0.30
C TRP A 320 1.04 71.73 1.11
N ILE A 321 0.25 72.26 2.05
CA ILE A 321 0.14 71.73 3.41
C ILE A 321 -0.49 70.33 3.41
N ILE A 322 -1.61 70.13 2.71
CA ILE A 322 -2.27 68.82 2.62
C ILE A 322 -1.38 67.82 1.89
N PHE A 323 -0.71 68.24 0.82
CA PHE A 323 0.23 67.39 0.09
C PHE A 323 1.40 66.92 0.98
N GLY A 324 2.02 67.85 1.72
CA GLY A 324 3.06 67.54 2.69
C GLY A 324 2.57 66.62 3.82
N LEU A 325 1.35 66.86 4.32
CA LEU A 325 0.71 66.04 5.35
C LEU A 325 0.45 64.60 4.85
N CYS A 326 0.01 64.43 3.60
CA CYS A 326 -0.22 63.12 3.00
C CYS A 326 1.09 62.34 2.88
N ILE A 327 2.17 62.96 2.42
CA ILE A 327 3.50 62.34 2.34
C ILE A 327 3.99 61.96 3.74
N ALA A 328 3.86 62.88 4.71
CA ALA A 328 4.26 62.63 6.09
C ALA A 328 3.49 61.45 6.71
N LEU A 329 2.18 61.35 6.48
CA LEU A 329 1.36 60.23 6.95
C LEU A 329 1.80 58.88 6.37
N ILE A 330 2.18 58.82 5.09
CA ILE A 330 2.71 57.60 4.48
C ILE A 330 4.03 57.20 5.14
N VAL A 331 4.96 58.14 5.28
CA VAL A 331 6.30 57.86 5.84
C VAL A 331 6.18 57.43 7.31
N VAL A 332 5.42 58.17 8.12
CA VAL A 332 5.22 57.84 9.54
C VAL A 332 4.47 56.53 9.69
N GLY A 333 3.42 56.31 8.90
CA GLY A 333 2.64 55.07 8.91
C GLY A 333 3.49 53.85 8.56
N PHE A 334 4.33 53.95 7.54
CA PHE A 334 5.23 52.88 7.12
C PHE A 334 6.30 52.57 8.19
N VAL A 335 6.94 53.60 8.77
CA VAL A 335 7.93 53.43 9.84
C VAL A 335 7.31 52.81 11.08
N TYR A 336 6.14 53.30 11.51
CA TYR A 336 5.42 52.77 12.66
C TYR A 336 5.06 51.29 12.45
N ALA A 337 4.55 50.96 11.27
CA ALA A 337 4.16 49.60 10.93
C ALA A 337 5.36 48.63 10.89
N GLN A 338 6.50 49.03 10.33
CA GLN A 338 7.72 48.23 10.35
C GLN A 338 8.24 48.00 11.77
N GLN A 339 8.21 49.03 12.62
CA GLN A 339 8.61 48.89 14.03
C GLN A 339 7.69 47.95 14.80
N TYR A 340 6.38 48.02 14.56
CA TYR A 340 5.39 47.14 15.17
C TYR A 340 5.62 45.68 14.79
N LEU A 341 5.82 45.40 13.49
CA LEU A 341 6.11 44.04 12.97
C LEU A 341 7.41 43.47 13.54
N LYS A 342 8.45 44.30 13.63
CA LYS A 342 9.75 43.89 14.20
C LYS A 342 9.64 43.53 15.68
N LYS A 343 8.81 44.26 16.45
CA LYS A 343 8.53 43.94 17.87
C LYS A 343 7.79 42.62 18.04
N GLN A 344 6.99 42.20 17.07
CA GLN A 344 6.31 40.90 17.06
C GLN A 344 7.20 39.75 16.56
N GLY A 345 8.44 40.01 16.17
CA GLY A 345 9.38 38.98 15.70
C GLY A 345 9.18 38.56 14.25
N ILE A 346 8.33 39.25 13.49
CA ILE A 346 8.16 39.00 12.05
C ILE A 346 9.25 39.77 11.32
N ASN A 347 10.32 39.06 10.95
CA ASN A 347 11.39 39.64 10.13
C ASN A 347 10.89 39.73 8.68
N MET A 348 10.50 40.93 8.25
CA MET A 348 10.16 41.25 6.85
C MET A 348 11.43 41.31 5.98
N SER A 349 12.19 40.21 5.95
CA SER A 349 13.27 40.04 4.99
C SER A 349 12.63 39.68 3.65
N TRP A 350 12.68 40.63 2.70
CA TRP A 350 12.27 40.40 1.31
C TRP A 350 13.24 39.49 0.53
N LYS A 351 14.22 38.91 1.20
CA LYS A 351 15.15 37.94 0.63
C LYS A 351 14.87 36.57 1.21
N TYR A 352 14.64 35.62 0.31
CA TYR A 352 14.56 34.18 0.57
C TYR A 352 15.91 33.64 1.06
#